data_AF-A0A1C3JF31-F1
#
_entry.id   AF-A0A1C3JF31-F1
#
_cell.length_a   1.000
_cell.length_b   1.000
_cell.length_c   1.000
_cell.angle_alpha   90.00
_cell.angle_beta   90.00
_cell.angle_gamma   90.00
#
_symmetry.space_group_name_H-M   'P 1'
#
loop_
_entity.id
_entity.type
_entity.pdbx_description
1 polymer ?
#
loop_
_entity_poly.entity_id
_entity_poly.type
_entity_poly.pdbx_seq_one_letter_code
_entity_poly.pdbx_strand_id
1 'polypeptide(L)'
;MTHLLTMQHFLNSLLLETSEYQIKDNSIRVDLNGHGQLEIPLTYVSASGRHRYSGKVLLRELDKLSQIPFSQAASLLVERYFPEVDKDKKNAFFTTC
;
A
#
# COMPACT_ATOMS: atom_id res chain seq x y z
N MET A 1 12.88 2.86 -10.89
CA MET A 1 11.60 3.58 -11.06
C MET A 1 10.52 2.54 -11.31
N THR A 2 9.60 2.34 -10.37
CA THR A 2 8.45 1.46 -10.61
C THR A 2 7.45 2.18 -11.50
N HIS A 3 6.93 1.51 -12.52
CA HIS A 3 5.95 2.10 -13.43
C HIS A 3 4.65 2.41 -12.69
N LEU A 4 4.01 3.55 -12.97
CA LEU A 4 2.78 3.99 -12.28
C LEU A 4 1.65 2.95 -12.37
N LEU A 5 1.58 2.22 -13.50
CA LEU A 5 0.62 1.13 -13.68
C LEU A 5 0.89 -0.08 -12.77
N THR A 6 2.13 -0.38 -12.42
CA THR A 6 2.46 -1.50 -11.51
C THR A 6 1.87 -1.25 -10.13
N MET A 7 2.07 -0.04 -9.59
CA MET A 7 1.47 0.37 -8.32
C MET A 7 -0.07 0.33 -8.39
N GLN A 8 -0.64 0.79 -9.50
CA GLN A 8 -2.08 0.82 -9.74
C GLN A 8 -2.71 -0.59 -9.71
N HIS A 9 -2.06 -1.58 -10.34
CA HIS A 9 -2.56 -2.96 -10.36
C HIS A 9 -2.38 -3.65 -9.01
N PHE A 10 -1.20 -3.52 -8.40
CA PHE A 10 -0.90 -4.12 -7.10
C PHE A 10 -1.90 -3.67 -6.04
N LEU A 11 -2.09 -2.35 -5.88
CA LEU A 11 -2.94 -1.81 -4.83
C LEU A 11 -4.43 -2.13 -5.05
N ASN A 12 -4.90 -2.10 -6.31
CA ASN A 12 -6.29 -2.47 -6.60
C ASN A 12 -6.57 -3.94 -6.30
N SER A 13 -5.64 -4.86 -6.59
CA SER A 13 -5.84 -6.29 -6.25
C SER A 13 -5.82 -6.47 -4.75
N LEU A 14 -4.76 -5.99 -4.09
CA LEU A 14 -4.54 -6.18 -2.67
C LEU A 14 -5.70 -5.61 -1.85
N LEU A 15 -6.05 -4.35 -2.05
CA LEU A 15 -7.03 -3.66 -1.21
C LEU A 15 -8.46 -4.14 -1.47
N LEU A 16 -8.77 -4.60 -2.69
CA LEU A 16 -10.06 -5.20 -2.98
C LEU A 16 -10.26 -6.52 -2.22
N GLU A 17 -9.17 -7.29 -2.05
CA GLU A 17 -9.22 -8.60 -1.41
C GLU A 17 -9.12 -8.53 0.12
N THR A 18 -8.38 -7.57 0.68
CA THR A 18 -8.13 -7.50 2.12
C THR A 18 -9.12 -6.61 2.87
N SER A 19 -9.69 -5.58 2.25
CA SER A 19 -10.71 -4.67 2.83
C SER A 19 -10.37 -3.98 4.17
N GLU A 20 -9.19 -4.18 4.78
CA GLU A 20 -8.79 -3.50 6.01
C GLU A 20 -8.02 -2.20 5.70
N TYR A 21 -8.75 -1.16 5.30
CA TYR A 21 -8.23 0.20 5.11
C TYR A 21 -9.34 1.24 5.29
N GLN A 22 -8.95 2.50 5.45
CA GLN A 22 -9.89 3.63 5.51
C GLN A 22 -9.65 4.58 4.35
N ILE A 23 -10.71 5.17 3.80
CA ILE A 23 -10.61 6.28 2.87
C ILE A 23 -10.92 7.58 3.62
N LYS A 24 -9.95 8.50 3.65
CA LYS A 24 -10.10 9.82 4.27
C LYS A 24 -9.28 10.86 3.52
N ASP A 25 -9.86 12.04 3.28
CA ASP A 25 -9.20 13.16 2.60
C ASP A 25 -8.57 12.75 1.24
N ASN A 26 -9.34 12.03 0.42
CA ASN A 26 -8.89 11.45 -0.86
C ASN A 26 -7.63 10.59 -0.74
N SER A 27 -7.42 9.94 0.40
CA SER A 27 -6.27 9.05 0.61
C SER A 27 -6.74 7.73 1.21
N ILE A 28 -6.11 6.63 0.78
CA ILE A 28 -6.22 5.36 1.48
C ILE A 28 -5.26 5.39 2.65
N ARG A 29 -5.75 5.00 3.83
CA ARG A 29 -5.00 4.89 5.06
C ARG A 29 -4.98 3.44 5.52
N VAL A 30 -3.78 2.89 5.68
CA VAL A 30 -3.56 1.52 6.17
C VAL A 30 -2.74 1.60 7.45
N ASP A 31 -3.28 1.05 8.54
CA ASP A 31 -2.56 0.93 9.80
C ASP A 31 -1.54 -0.23 9.72
N LEU A 32 -0.29 0.04 10.09
CA LEU A 32 0.80 -0.94 10.05
C LEU A 32 1.01 -1.65 11.40
N ASN A 33 -0.06 -1.92 12.15
CA ASN A 33 -0.04 -2.65 13.42
C ASN A 33 0.93 -2.05 14.46
N GLY A 34 0.90 -0.73 14.63
CA GLY A 34 1.71 -0.02 15.62
C GLY A 34 3.05 0.52 15.12
N HIS A 35 3.44 0.24 13.87
CA HIS A 35 4.62 0.83 13.22
C HIS A 35 4.33 2.18 12.53
N GLY A 36 3.09 2.65 12.60
CA GLY A 36 2.65 3.87 11.93
C GLY A 36 1.52 3.61 10.94
N GLN A 37 1.34 4.53 10.00
CA GLN A 37 0.26 4.47 9.02
C GLN A 37 0.80 4.80 7.62
N LEU A 38 0.42 3.98 6.63
CA LEU A 38 0.60 4.35 5.23
C LEU A 38 -0.55 5.22 4.77
N GLU A 39 -0.22 6.31 4.10
CA GLU A 39 -1.16 7.16 3.38
C GLU A 39 -0.85 7.10 1.88
N ILE A 40 -1.84 6.70 1.10
CA ILE A 40 -1.74 6.56 -0.35
C ILE A 40 -2.73 7.53 -0.99
N PRO A 41 -2.27 8.72 -1.43
CA PRO A 41 -3.16 9.72 -1.99
C PRO A 41 -3.74 9.25 -3.32
N LEU A 42 -5.04 9.48 -3.48
CA LEU A 42 -5.84 9.12 -4.64
C LEU A 42 -6.08 10.36 -5.52
N THR A 43 -6.09 10.15 -6.82
CA THR A 43 -6.61 11.12 -7.80
C THR A 43 -8.10 10.88 -8.07
N TYR A 44 -8.60 9.68 -7.77
CA TYR A 44 -10.01 9.34 -7.89
C TYR A 44 -10.41 8.21 -6.92
N VAL A 45 -11.49 8.41 -6.18
CA VAL A 45 -12.13 7.40 -5.34
C VAL A 45 -13.22 6.70 -6.16
N SER A 46 -13.08 5.40 -6.41
CA SER A 46 -14.09 4.61 -7.11
C SER A 46 -15.02 3.92 -6.12
N ALA A 47 -16.33 3.94 -6.41
CA ALA A 47 -17.33 3.16 -5.68
C ALA A 47 -17.14 1.64 -5.85
N SER A 48 -16.46 1.19 -6.92
CA SER A 48 -16.18 -0.22 -7.20
C SER A 48 -14.83 -0.73 -6.65
N GLY A 49 -14.15 0.07 -5.82
CA GLY A 49 -12.83 -0.27 -5.29
C GLY A 49 -11.66 -0.11 -6.28
N ARG A 50 -11.93 0.18 -7.55
CA ARG A 50 -10.91 0.46 -8.59
C ARG A 50 -10.43 1.91 -8.53
N HIS A 51 -9.72 2.27 -7.47
CA HIS A 51 -9.25 3.65 -7.26
C HIS A 51 -8.21 4.08 -8.30
N ARG A 52 -7.96 5.38 -8.45
CA ARG A 52 -6.76 5.88 -9.14
C ARG A 52 -5.83 6.51 -8.14
N TYR A 53 -4.57 6.09 -8.17
CA TYR A 53 -3.56 6.52 -7.22
C TYR A 53 -2.70 7.65 -7.82
N SER A 54 -2.22 8.55 -6.95
CA SER A 54 -1.36 9.68 -7.35
C SER A 54 0.08 9.29 -7.73
N GLY A 55 0.48 8.04 -7.48
CA GLY A 55 1.87 7.57 -7.62
C GLY A 55 2.75 7.86 -6.42
N LYS A 56 2.25 8.58 -5.40
CA LYS A 56 2.97 8.83 -4.14
C LYS A 56 2.51 7.84 -3.07
N VAL A 57 3.43 7.49 -2.17
CA VAL A 57 3.13 6.79 -0.93
C VAL A 57 3.83 7.51 0.21
N LEU A 58 3.07 7.83 1.25
CA LEU A 58 3.56 8.53 2.42
C LEU A 58 3.50 7.57 3.62
N LEU A 59 4.54 7.62 4.45
CA LEU A 59 4.60 6.92 5.72
C LEU A 59 4.51 7.94 6.84
N ARG A 60 3.53 7.75 7.71
CA ARG A 60 3.35 8.50 8.96
C ARG A 60 3.89 7.67 10.12
N GLU A 61 4.97 8.14 10.71
CA GLU A 61 5.57 7.59 11.92
C GLU A 61 5.57 8.68 12.99
N LEU A 62 4.92 8.43 14.13
CA LEU A 62 4.72 9.43 15.19
C LEU A 62 4.09 10.70 14.58
N ASP A 63 4.81 11.84 14.62
CA ASP A 63 4.37 13.12 14.06
C ASP A 63 5.03 13.47 12.72
N LYS A 64 5.80 12.55 12.13
CA LYS A 64 6.52 12.79 10.87
C LYS A 64 5.79 12.12 9.71
N LEU A 65 5.53 12.89 8.66
CA LEU A 65 5.05 12.39 7.38
C LEU A 65 6.18 12.48 6.36
N SER A 66 6.50 11.37 5.71
CA SER A 66 7.57 11.31 4.71
C SER A 66 7.15 10.48 3.51
N GLN A 67 7.59 10.86 2.31
CA GLN A 67 7.37 10.05 1.12
C GLN A 67 8.37 8.90 1.09
N ILE A 68 7.87 7.68 0.86
CA ILE A 68 8.71 6.48 0.73
C ILE A 68 8.61 5.88 -0.68
N PRO A 69 9.62 5.10 -1.12
CA PRO A 69 9.53 4.34 -2.36
C PRO A 69 8.39 3.32 -2.33
N PHE A 70 7.76 3.08 -3.48
CA PHE A 70 6.68 2.09 -3.57
C PHE A 70 7.13 0.67 -3.21
N SER A 71 8.37 0.28 -3.53
CA SER A 71 8.91 -1.03 -3.14
C SER A 71 8.89 -1.24 -1.62
N GLN A 72 9.29 -0.22 -0.86
CA GLN A 72 9.22 -0.25 0.60
C GLN A 72 7.77 -0.33 1.10
N ALA A 73 6.87 0.46 0.51
CA ALA A 73 5.46 0.44 0.86
C ALA A 73 4.82 -0.94 0.59
N ALA A 74 5.12 -1.56 -0.55
CA ALA A 74 4.62 -2.88 -0.91
C ALA A 74 5.10 -3.95 0.08
N SER A 75 6.36 -3.91 0.52
CA SER A 75 6.85 -4.79 1.58
C SER A 75 6.09 -4.60 2.89
N LEU A 76 5.89 -3.36 3.33
CA LEU A 76 5.14 -3.07 4.56
C LEU A 76 3.69 -3.56 4.48
N LEU A 77 3.04 -3.41 3.32
CA LEU A 77 1.68 -3.92 3.09
C LEU A 77 1.62 -5.45 3.12
N VAL A 78 2.59 -6.14 2.50
CA VAL A 78 2.65 -7.61 2.53
C VAL A 78 2.90 -8.12 3.95
N GLU A 79 3.79 -7.50 4.71
CA GLU A 79 4.00 -7.86 6.12
C GLU A 79 2.73 -7.63 6.96
N ARG A 80 2.00 -6.54 6.70
CA ARG A 80 0.74 -6.21 7.40
C ARG A 80 -0.40 -7.18 7.09
N TYR A 81 -0.61 -7.54 5.83
CA TYR A 81 -1.75 -8.36 5.42
C TYR A 81 -1.47 -9.86 5.48
N PHE A 82 -0.19 -10.26 5.39
CA PHE A 82 0.23 -11.66 5.38
C PHE A 82 1.34 -11.94 6.41
N PRO A 83 1.14 -11.62 7.71
CA PRO A 83 2.18 -11.78 8.73
C PRO A 83 2.65 -13.23 8.86
N GLU A 84 1.73 -14.19 8.70
CA GLU A 84 1.97 -15.63 8.84
C GLU A 84 2.74 -16.27 7.66
N VAL A 85 2.92 -15.55 6.54
CA VAL A 85 3.62 -16.10 5.38
C VAL A 85 5.13 -16.06 5.57
N ASP A 86 5.79 -17.19 5.31
CA ASP A 86 7.24 -17.34 5.42
C ASP A 86 8.00 -16.27 4.63
N LYS A 87 9.10 -15.79 5.20
CA LYS A 87 9.96 -14.76 4.60
C LYS A 87 10.44 -15.14 3.19
N ASP A 88 10.79 -16.41 2.95
CA ASP A 88 11.27 -16.85 1.64
C ASP A 88 10.19 -16.79 0.56
N LYS A 89 8.92 -17.05 0.93
CA LYS A 89 7.78 -16.91 0.01
C LYS A 89 7.48 -15.45 -0.30
N LYS A 90 7.57 -14.56 0.71
CA LYS A 90 7.46 -13.10 0.51
C LYS A 90 8.57 -12.58 -0.40
N ASN A 91 9.81 -13.06 -0.22
CA ASN A 91 10.92 -12.68 -1.09
C ASN A 91 10.70 -13.14 -2.54
N ALA A 92 10.24 -14.39 -2.73
CA ALA A 92 9.94 -14.93 -4.06
C ALA A 92 8.84 -14.13 -4.79
N PHE A 93 7.84 -13.63 -4.06
CA PHE A 93 6.80 -12.77 -4.59
C PHE A 93 7.37 -11.44 -5.15
N PHE A 94 8.32 -10.82 -4.45
CA PHE A 94 8.92 -9.56 -4.89
C PHE A 94 9.98 -9.72 -6.00
N THR A 95 10.56 -10.90 -6.19
CA THR A 95 11.51 -11.15 -7.29
C THR A 95 10.84 -11.53 -8.61
N THR A 96 9.54 -11.87 -8.58
CA THR A 96 8.74 -12.24 -9.76
C THR A 96 7.83 -11.13 -10.29
N CYS A 97 7.74 -9.99 -9.59
CA CYS A 97 6.96 -8.81 -9.95
C CYS A 97 7.85 -7.66 -10.47
#